data_AF-A0A397HWI3-F1
#
_entry.id   AF-A0A397HWI3-F1
#
_cell.length_a   1.000
_cell.length_b   1.000
_cell.length_c   1.000
_cell.angle_alpha   90.00
_cell.angle_beta   90.00
_cell.angle_gamma   90.00
#
_symmetry.space_group_name_H-M   'P 1'
#
loop_
_entity.id
_entity.type
_entity.pdbx_description
1 polymer ?
#
loop_
_entity_poly.entity_id
_entity_poly.type
_entity_poly.pdbx_seq_one_letter_code
_entity_poly.pdbx_strand_id
1 'polypeptide(L)'
;MGINPGDHGDLSVTVEAYLALRILGVSRNDPQMRRSRSFILSAGSIARVSFITRVYLAMFGLYPWIAVQSLPSELILLPQHIPSSICRWPAMDRSALIPLLILCHHRPIFKLPTQECAASAYLNELWCKPEEPPEKAFGGAFPTGISNAIAPVSKSTDLIGRFLNGLTYFFPLRRYALYRSVEFILETIREMGGVGHLARPLHMAMLALKLEGYSVQSCPLRTGLDYLEHLVYEDEAGKRILSVNTTVCDSSLMITGLGDAGIPLDSPWLRKSLQWLQSLSLSDGNNNTSKIFDTRIFRVDDVAAAIYAVI
;
A
#
# COMPACT_ATOMS: atom_id res chain seq x y z
N MET A 1 15.00 12.08 -2.71
CA MET A 1 15.59 10.88 -3.35
C MET A 1 14.54 10.30 -4.28
N GLY A 2 14.94 9.78 -5.44
CA GLY A 2 14.02 9.11 -6.37
C GLY A 2 13.60 7.74 -5.86
N ILE A 3 12.74 7.05 -6.62
CA ILE A 3 12.28 5.69 -6.27
C ILE A 3 13.45 4.69 -6.35
N ASN A 4 14.39 4.91 -7.27
CA ASN A 4 15.63 4.13 -7.35
C ASN A 4 16.88 4.98 -7.01
N PRO A 5 18.00 4.35 -6.60
CA PRO A 5 19.28 5.03 -6.48
C PRO A 5 19.67 5.71 -7.80
N GLY A 6 19.83 7.04 -7.78
CA GLY A 6 20.21 7.84 -8.96
C GLY A 6 19.05 8.52 -9.71
N ASP A 7 17.80 8.20 -9.39
CA ASP A 7 16.63 8.84 -10.01
C ASP A 7 16.45 10.31 -9.57
N HIS A 8 15.89 11.12 -10.46
CA HIS A 8 15.32 12.42 -10.10
C HIS A 8 14.32 12.21 -8.95
N GLY A 9 14.38 13.05 -7.91
CA GLY A 9 13.60 12.85 -6.68
C GLY A 9 12.11 12.58 -6.93
N ASP A 10 11.50 11.65 -6.19
CA ASP A 10 10.05 11.48 -6.21
C ASP A 10 9.41 12.41 -5.17
N LEU A 11 8.38 13.15 -5.59
CA LEU A 11 7.72 14.12 -4.73
C LEU A 11 7.02 13.46 -3.54
N SER A 12 6.31 12.36 -3.79
CA SER A 12 5.53 11.64 -2.77
C SER A 12 6.45 11.04 -1.71
N VAL A 13 7.49 10.33 -2.15
CA VAL A 13 8.52 9.75 -1.27
C VAL A 13 9.25 10.82 -0.48
N THR A 14 9.59 11.95 -1.11
CA THR A 14 10.29 13.04 -0.41
C THR A 14 9.40 13.70 0.65
N VAL A 15 8.10 13.85 0.40
CA VAL A 15 7.13 14.35 1.40
C VAL A 15 6.96 13.35 2.55
N GLU A 16 6.80 12.05 2.26
CA GLU A 16 6.68 11.01 3.28
C GLU A 16 7.93 10.94 4.17
N ALA A 17 9.13 10.95 3.57
CA ALA A 17 10.40 10.95 4.30
C ALA A 17 10.58 12.23 5.13
N TYR A 18 10.25 13.40 4.57
CA TYR A 18 10.30 14.68 5.29
C TYR A 18 9.40 14.64 6.53
N LEU A 19 8.16 14.14 6.37
CA LEU A 19 7.23 14.00 7.49
C LEU A 19 7.75 13.02 8.55
N ALA A 20 8.27 11.86 8.14
CA ALA A 20 8.83 10.88 9.06
C ALA A 20 9.99 11.47 9.90
N LEU A 21 10.91 12.18 9.27
CA LEU A 21 12.02 12.86 9.96
C LEU A 21 11.52 13.93 10.95
N ARG A 22 10.45 14.66 10.60
CA ARG A 22 9.84 15.63 11.52
C ARG A 22 9.21 14.96 12.73
N ILE A 23 8.57 13.81 12.55
CA ILE A 23 7.99 13.03 13.65
C ILE A 23 9.09 12.49 14.58
N LEU A 24 10.27 12.16 14.01
CA LEU A 24 11.46 11.75 14.77
C LEU A 24 12.19 12.91 15.48
N GLY A 25 11.72 14.15 15.35
CA GLY A 25 12.29 15.31 16.03
C GLY A 25 13.43 16.01 15.28
N VAL A 26 13.67 15.68 14.00
CA VAL A 26 14.69 16.38 13.20
C VAL A 26 14.25 17.82 12.92
N SER A 27 15.14 18.77 13.20
CA SER A 27 14.86 20.20 13.04
C SER A 27 14.62 20.58 11.58
N ARG A 28 13.61 21.40 11.31
CA ARG A 28 13.33 21.98 9.98
C ARG A 28 14.51 22.76 9.39
N ASN A 29 15.39 23.28 10.25
CA ASN A 29 16.53 24.12 9.85
C ASN A 29 17.74 23.30 9.38
N ASP A 30 17.71 21.98 9.55
CA ASP A 30 18.75 21.08 9.07
C ASP A 30 18.98 21.29 7.56
N PRO A 31 20.25 21.37 7.08
CA PRO A 31 20.56 21.46 5.66
C PRO A 31 19.82 20.45 4.78
N GLN A 32 19.64 19.20 5.24
CA GLN A 32 18.93 18.16 4.49
C GLN A 32 17.43 18.45 4.41
N MET A 33 16.83 18.88 5.53
CA MET A 33 15.42 19.27 5.58
C MET A 33 15.11 20.47 4.70
N ARG A 34 16.00 21.47 4.67
CA ARG A 34 15.88 22.63 3.76
C ARG A 34 15.95 22.23 2.29
N ARG A 35 16.87 21.33 1.92
CA ARG A 35 16.97 20.81 0.54
C ARG A 35 15.70 20.06 0.13
N SER A 36 15.19 19.18 0.99
CA SER A 36 13.95 18.46 0.74
C SER A 36 12.77 19.42 0.58
N ARG A 37 12.66 20.43 1.45
CA ARG A 37 11.64 21.47 1.34
C ARG A 37 11.73 22.25 0.02
N SER A 38 12.92 22.71 -0.37
CA SER A 38 13.10 23.43 -1.65
C SER A 38 12.70 22.56 -2.84
N PHE A 39 13.04 21.27 -2.80
CA PHE A 39 12.65 20.31 -3.83
C PHE A 39 11.13 20.16 -3.90
N ILE A 40 10.45 19.93 -2.77
CA ILE A 40 8.99 19.79 -2.70
C ILE A 40 8.27 21.02 -3.27
N LEU A 41 8.72 22.22 -2.92
CA LEU A 41 8.16 23.46 -3.44
C LEU A 41 8.37 23.60 -4.96
N SER A 42 9.57 23.26 -5.45
CA SER A 42 9.89 23.30 -6.90
C SER A 42 9.10 22.27 -7.72
N ALA A 43 8.77 21.12 -7.14
CA ALA A 43 8.05 20.03 -7.80
C ALA A 43 6.52 20.23 -7.85
N GLY A 44 6.02 21.30 -7.24
CA GLY A 44 4.61 21.69 -7.28
C GLY A 44 3.84 21.39 -6.00
N SER A 45 4.51 21.48 -4.84
CA SER A 45 3.90 21.44 -3.50
C SER A 45 3.35 20.07 -3.12
N ILE A 46 2.87 19.97 -1.87
CA ILE A 46 2.14 18.80 -1.37
C ILE A 46 0.87 18.48 -2.18
N ALA A 47 0.40 19.41 -3.02
CA ALA A 47 -0.76 19.21 -3.87
C ALA A 47 -0.54 18.23 -5.04
N ARG A 48 0.71 17.96 -5.43
CA ARG A 48 1.00 17.04 -6.53
C ARG A 48 1.39 15.64 -6.06
N VAL A 49 1.30 15.35 -4.76
CA VAL A 49 1.59 14.02 -4.22
C VAL A 49 0.56 12.98 -4.68
N SER A 50 0.98 11.72 -4.70
CA SER A 50 0.17 10.57 -5.07
C SER A 50 -1.08 10.43 -4.19
N PHE A 51 -2.10 9.74 -4.69
CA PHE A 51 -3.32 9.45 -3.93
C PHE A 51 -3.03 8.78 -2.58
N ILE A 52 -2.13 7.78 -2.57
CA ILE A 52 -1.76 7.04 -1.36
C ILE A 52 -1.14 8.00 -0.33
N THR A 53 -0.20 8.85 -0.76
CA THR A 53 0.41 9.84 0.12
C THR A 53 -0.62 10.81 0.68
N ARG A 54 -1.62 11.25 -0.11
CA ARG A 54 -2.72 12.09 0.39
C ARG A 54 -3.52 11.38 1.49
N VAL A 55 -3.81 10.08 1.31
CA VAL A 55 -4.49 9.28 2.34
C VAL A 55 -3.65 9.24 3.62
N TYR A 56 -2.34 8.99 3.54
CA TYR A 56 -1.45 8.99 4.70
C TYR A 56 -1.38 10.35 5.40
N LEU A 57 -1.28 11.45 4.64
CA LEU A 57 -1.29 12.79 5.20
C LEU A 57 -2.64 13.13 5.86
N ALA A 58 -3.74 12.68 5.26
CA ALA A 58 -5.08 12.90 5.81
C ALA A 58 -5.32 12.10 7.09
N MET A 59 -4.76 10.88 7.17
CA MET A 59 -4.74 10.08 8.40
C MET A 59 -4.07 10.80 9.56
N PHE A 60 -3.11 11.69 9.33
CA PHE A 60 -2.48 12.49 10.39
C PHE A 60 -3.11 13.88 10.59
N GLY A 61 -4.21 14.18 9.89
CA GLY A 61 -4.86 15.49 9.90
C GLY A 61 -4.05 16.61 9.22
N LEU A 62 -3.02 16.25 8.45
CA LEU A 62 -2.16 17.19 7.72
C LEU A 62 -2.74 17.57 6.36
N TYR A 63 -3.76 16.84 5.93
CA TYR A 63 -4.44 17.02 4.66
C TYR A 63 -5.94 16.77 4.86
N PRO A 64 -6.84 17.61 4.32
CA PRO A 64 -8.26 17.44 4.59
C PRO A 64 -8.81 16.24 3.81
N TRP A 65 -9.52 15.34 4.50
CA TRP A 65 -10.15 14.16 3.91
C TRP A 65 -11.13 14.47 2.77
N ILE A 66 -11.70 15.68 2.74
CA ILE A 66 -12.61 16.11 1.67
C ILE A 66 -11.88 16.35 0.33
N ALA A 67 -10.58 16.64 0.37
CA ALA A 67 -9.74 16.78 -0.82
C ALA A 67 -9.06 15.46 -1.23
N VAL A 68 -9.27 14.38 -0.47
CA VAL A 68 -8.89 13.03 -0.85
C VAL A 68 -10.03 12.46 -1.69
N GLN A 69 -9.70 11.96 -2.88
CA GLN A 69 -10.70 11.32 -3.76
C GLN A 69 -11.44 10.22 -2.99
N SER A 70 -12.78 10.30 -2.95
CA SER A 70 -13.56 9.27 -2.29
C SER A 70 -13.61 8.00 -3.14
N LEU A 71 -12.98 6.93 -2.67
CA LEU A 71 -13.17 5.60 -3.22
C LEU A 71 -14.34 4.90 -2.52
N PRO A 72 -15.42 4.52 -3.23
CA PRO A 72 -16.52 3.78 -2.63
C PRO A 72 -16.08 2.37 -2.28
N SER A 73 -16.34 1.93 -1.05
CA SER A 73 -16.04 0.56 -0.60
C SER A 73 -16.85 -0.49 -1.36
N GLU A 74 -17.97 -0.10 -1.95
CA GLU A 74 -18.85 -0.93 -2.77
C GLU A 74 -18.15 -1.52 -4.01
N LEU A 75 -17.00 -0.97 -4.41
CA LEU A 75 -16.24 -1.50 -5.56
C LEU A 75 -15.86 -2.97 -5.39
N ILE A 76 -15.70 -3.45 -4.15
CA ILE A 76 -15.42 -4.87 -3.88
C ILE A 76 -16.58 -5.79 -4.27
N LEU A 77 -17.81 -5.27 -4.34
CA LEU A 77 -19.00 -6.04 -4.69
C LEU A 77 -19.22 -6.10 -6.20
N LEU A 78 -18.41 -5.39 -7.00
CA LEU A 78 -18.57 -5.38 -8.45
C LEU A 78 -18.25 -6.76 -9.04
N PRO A 79 -19.19 -7.38 -9.75
CA PRO A 79 -18.99 -8.71 -10.30
C PRO A 79 -17.93 -8.72 -11.40
N GLN A 80 -17.27 -9.88 -11.56
CA GLN A 80 -16.06 -10.04 -12.39
C GLN A 80 -16.28 -9.75 -13.89
N HIS A 81 -17.53 -9.82 -14.38
CA HIS A 81 -17.88 -9.58 -15.78
C HIS A 81 -17.86 -8.10 -16.17
N ILE A 82 -17.79 -7.17 -15.22
CA ILE A 82 -17.72 -5.73 -15.49
C ILE A 82 -16.25 -5.33 -15.74
N PRO A 83 -15.93 -4.58 -16.81
CA PRO A 83 -14.56 -4.17 -17.13
C PRO A 83 -13.82 -3.41 -16.02
N SER A 84 -14.54 -2.63 -15.22
CA SER A 84 -14.01 -1.86 -14.08
C SER A 84 -14.02 -2.61 -12.74
N SER A 85 -14.33 -3.90 -12.73
CA SER A 85 -14.31 -4.71 -11.51
C SER A 85 -12.88 -4.87 -10.98
N ILE A 86 -12.70 -4.62 -9.68
CA ILE A 86 -11.44 -4.85 -8.95
C ILE A 86 -10.98 -6.31 -9.09
N CYS A 87 -11.92 -7.25 -9.30
CA CYS A 87 -11.61 -8.67 -9.47
C CYS A 87 -10.69 -8.96 -10.66
N ARG A 88 -10.66 -8.09 -11.68
CA ARG A 88 -9.80 -8.27 -12.86
C ARG A 88 -8.39 -7.72 -12.66
N TRP A 89 -8.15 -7.00 -11.56
CA TRP A 89 -6.85 -6.40 -11.28
C TRP A 89 -5.86 -7.45 -10.73
N PRO A 90 -4.55 -7.25 -10.92
CA PRO A 90 -3.52 -8.07 -10.31
C PRO A 90 -3.71 -8.18 -8.79
N ALA A 91 -3.37 -9.34 -8.21
CA ALA A 91 -3.51 -9.59 -6.77
C ALA A 91 -2.80 -8.53 -5.92
N MET A 92 -1.62 -8.08 -6.35
CA MET A 92 -0.85 -6.99 -5.74
C MET A 92 -1.67 -5.70 -5.60
N ASP A 93 -2.35 -5.28 -6.67
CA ASP A 93 -3.14 -4.05 -6.68
C ASP A 93 -4.38 -4.18 -5.79
N ARG A 94 -5.01 -5.37 -5.77
CA ARG A 94 -6.15 -5.67 -4.88
C ARG A 94 -5.74 -5.58 -3.42
N SER A 95 -4.58 -6.15 -3.07
CA SER A 95 -4.05 -6.12 -1.71
C SER A 95 -3.71 -4.71 -1.23
N ALA A 96 -3.35 -3.80 -2.14
CA ALA A 96 -3.16 -2.38 -1.82
C ALA A 96 -4.49 -1.62 -1.72
N LEU A 97 -5.41 -1.85 -2.66
CA LEU A 97 -6.66 -1.09 -2.78
C LEU A 97 -7.68 -1.44 -1.69
N ILE A 98 -7.88 -2.72 -1.38
CA ILE A 98 -8.96 -3.16 -0.49
C ILE A 98 -8.82 -2.57 0.92
N PRO A 99 -7.63 -2.56 1.56
CA PRO A 99 -7.43 -1.83 2.81
C PRO A 99 -7.69 -0.32 2.69
N LEU A 100 -7.31 0.30 1.56
CA LEU A 100 -7.56 1.72 1.31
C LEU A 100 -9.06 2.06 1.26
N LEU A 101 -9.91 1.14 0.76
CA LEU A 101 -11.36 1.33 0.76
C LEU A 101 -11.90 1.49 2.20
N ILE A 102 -11.42 0.65 3.13
CA ILE A 102 -11.79 0.74 4.56
C ILE A 102 -11.26 2.04 5.17
N LEU A 103 -10.00 2.40 4.90
CA LEU A 103 -9.41 3.66 5.39
C LEU A 103 -10.18 4.89 4.89
N CYS A 104 -10.56 4.93 3.62
CA CYS A 104 -11.34 6.02 3.03
C CYS A 104 -12.79 6.08 3.55
N HIS A 105 -13.34 4.95 4.01
CA HIS A 105 -14.64 4.89 4.66
C HIS A 105 -14.58 5.51 6.06
N HIS A 106 -13.64 5.08 6.90
CA HIS A 106 -13.52 5.54 8.29
C HIS A 106 -12.95 6.95 8.42
N ARG A 107 -12.10 7.38 7.48
CA ARG A 107 -11.43 8.69 7.49
C ARG A 107 -10.77 9.00 8.84
N PRO A 108 -9.92 8.10 9.37
CA PRO A 108 -9.36 8.25 10.70
C PRO A 108 -8.45 9.48 10.78
N ILE A 109 -8.33 10.05 11.98
CA ILE A 109 -7.37 11.12 12.28
C ILE A 109 -6.56 10.69 13.50
N PHE A 110 -5.31 10.30 13.28
CA PHE A 110 -4.31 9.99 14.29
C PHE A 110 -3.55 11.26 14.66
N LYS A 111 -3.61 11.64 15.93
CA LYS A 111 -2.90 12.81 16.43
C LYS A 111 -1.39 12.53 16.44
N LEU A 112 -0.61 13.41 15.82
CA LEU A 112 0.84 13.36 15.87
C LEU A 112 1.38 13.77 17.25
N PRO A 113 2.54 13.24 17.67
CA PRO A 113 3.17 13.65 18.92
C PRO A 113 3.45 15.16 18.89
N THR A 114 3.05 15.85 19.95
CA THR A 114 3.18 17.31 20.06
C THR A 114 4.59 17.67 20.52
N GLN A 115 5.56 17.54 19.62
CA GLN A 115 6.86 18.19 19.82
C GLN A 115 6.76 19.61 19.23
N GLU A 116 6.60 20.60 20.11
CA GLU A 116 6.70 22.05 19.87
C GLU A 116 5.75 22.71 18.85
N CYS A 117 4.95 21.97 18.10
CA CYS A 117 4.02 22.54 17.12
C CYS A 117 2.68 21.82 17.11
N ALA A 118 1.59 22.59 16.97
CA ALA A 118 0.28 22.05 16.66
C ALA A 118 0.40 21.15 15.40
N ALA A 119 -0.34 20.04 15.34
CA ALA A 119 -0.27 19.09 14.22
C ALA A 119 -0.37 19.77 12.85
N SER A 120 -1.14 20.86 12.73
CA SER A 120 -1.25 21.69 11.53
C SER A 120 0.05 22.36 11.09
N ALA A 121 0.98 22.67 11.99
CA ALA A 121 2.22 23.38 11.69
C ALA A 121 3.34 22.49 11.12
N TYR A 122 3.20 21.16 11.11
CA TYR A 122 4.23 20.27 10.59
C TYR A 122 4.49 20.46 9.10
N LEU A 123 3.44 20.67 8.30
CA LEU A 123 3.55 20.75 6.83
C LEU A 123 3.07 22.06 6.22
N ASN A 124 2.66 23.05 7.03
CA ASN A 124 2.27 24.39 6.52
C ASN A 124 3.35 25.00 5.61
N GLU A 125 4.61 24.69 5.87
CA GLU A 125 5.75 25.22 5.12
C GLU A 125 6.02 24.54 3.76
N LEU A 126 5.34 23.42 3.49
CA LEU A 126 5.40 22.68 2.23
C LEU A 126 4.33 23.13 1.23
N TRP A 127 3.40 23.99 1.64
CA TRP A 127 2.39 24.56 0.76
C TRP A 127 2.95 25.76 -0.01
N CYS A 128 2.94 25.73 -1.35
CA CYS A 128 3.31 26.90 -2.16
C CYS A 128 2.32 28.07 -2.02
N LYS A 129 1.05 27.79 -1.70
CA LYS A 129 -0.01 28.78 -1.47
C LYS A 129 -0.86 28.35 -0.27
N PRO A 130 -0.52 28.76 0.96
CA PRO A 130 -1.25 28.36 2.17
C PRO A 130 -2.67 28.95 2.27
N GLU A 131 -2.97 30.00 1.49
CA GLU A 131 -4.25 30.71 1.52
C GLU A 131 -5.32 30.14 0.56
N GLU A 132 -4.93 29.31 -0.41
CA GLU A 132 -5.90 28.63 -1.27
C GLU A 132 -6.47 27.42 -0.52
N PRO A 133 -7.82 27.28 -0.43
CA PRO A 133 -8.40 26.11 0.21
C PRO A 133 -7.92 24.87 -0.54
N PRO A 134 -7.44 23.82 0.16
CA PRO A 134 -6.88 22.63 -0.47
C PRO A 134 -7.76 22.15 -1.61
N GLU A 135 -9.08 22.08 -1.37
CA GLU A 135 -10.14 21.71 -2.32
C GLU A 135 -10.04 22.35 -3.72
N LYS A 136 -9.59 23.61 -3.85
CA LYS A 136 -9.47 24.30 -5.15
C LYS A 136 -8.19 23.94 -5.91
N ALA A 137 -7.14 23.49 -5.22
CA ALA A 137 -5.89 23.07 -5.85
C ALA A 137 -5.98 21.70 -6.54
N PHE A 138 -7.08 20.94 -6.33
CA PHE A 138 -7.23 19.54 -6.77
C PHE A 138 -8.28 19.31 -7.85
N GLY A 139 -8.68 20.34 -8.60
CA GLY A 139 -9.50 20.20 -9.82
C GLY A 139 -8.73 19.58 -11.00
N GLY A 140 -8.01 18.48 -10.80
CA GLY A 140 -7.25 17.76 -11.81
C GLY A 140 -7.85 16.38 -12.05
N ALA A 141 -8.50 16.23 -13.19
CA ALA A 141 -9.08 14.99 -13.69
C ALA A 141 -8.10 13.80 -13.67
N PHE A 142 -8.65 12.59 -13.62
CA PHE A 142 -7.97 11.35 -14.01
C PHE A 142 -7.01 11.61 -15.19
N PRO A 143 -5.81 10.98 -15.25
CA PRO A 143 -5.11 10.80 -16.50
C PRO A 143 -5.85 9.71 -17.29
N THR A 144 -7.08 10.00 -17.73
CA THR A 144 -7.61 9.34 -18.92
C THR A 144 -6.73 9.85 -20.05
N GLY A 145 -5.94 8.97 -20.66
CA GLY A 145 -5.06 9.26 -21.79
C GLY A 145 -5.82 9.65 -23.06
N ILE A 146 -6.76 10.58 -22.97
CA ILE A 146 -7.53 11.13 -24.07
C ILE A 146 -7.54 12.64 -23.88
N SER A 147 -6.83 13.29 -24.79
CA SER A 147 -6.67 14.73 -25.00
C SER A 147 -7.82 15.62 -24.51
N ASN A 148 -7.45 16.67 -23.78
CA ASN A 148 -8.02 18.03 -23.77
C ASN A 148 -9.36 18.23 -24.51
N ALA A 149 -10.49 17.79 -23.94
CA ALA A 149 -11.82 18.21 -24.45
C ALA A 149 -13.02 18.04 -23.50
N ILE A 150 -12.85 17.80 -22.19
CA ILE A 150 -14.02 17.49 -21.33
C ILE A 150 -14.00 18.24 -19.98
N ALA A 151 -14.06 19.56 -20.05
CA ALA A 151 -14.12 20.44 -18.89
C ALA A 151 -15.49 20.50 -18.14
N PRO A 152 -16.65 19.97 -18.61
CA PRO A 152 -17.85 19.95 -17.78
C PRO A 152 -18.15 18.60 -17.08
N VAL A 153 -17.43 17.51 -17.38
CA VAL A 153 -17.75 16.16 -16.86
C VAL A 153 -17.24 15.92 -15.43
N SER A 154 -16.28 16.70 -14.94
CA SER A 154 -15.76 16.54 -13.57
C SER A 154 -16.78 16.94 -12.49
N LYS A 155 -17.72 17.86 -12.78
CA LYS A 155 -18.75 18.26 -11.80
C LYS A 155 -19.86 17.22 -11.66
N SER A 156 -20.19 16.51 -12.73
CA SER A 156 -21.24 15.48 -12.72
C SER A 156 -20.77 14.21 -12.01
N THR A 157 -19.51 13.80 -12.16
CA THR A 157 -18.97 12.63 -11.42
C THR A 157 -18.88 12.89 -9.92
N ASP A 158 -18.56 14.11 -9.51
CA ASP A 158 -18.48 14.49 -8.10
C ASP A 158 -19.87 14.61 -7.45
N LEU A 159 -20.86 15.09 -8.21
CA LEU A 159 -22.27 15.10 -7.80
C LEU A 159 -22.86 13.69 -7.71
N ILE A 160 -22.56 12.81 -8.68
CA ILE A 160 -22.94 11.39 -8.64
C ILE A 160 -22.25 10.68 -7.49
N GLY A 161 -20.99 10.97 -7.21
CA GLY A 161 -20.26 10.45 -6.05
C GLY A 161 -20.88 10.90 -4.72
N ARG A 162 -21.28 12.18 -4.62
CA ARG A 162 -22.00 12.72 -3.45
C ARG A 162 -23.41 12.14 -3.29
N PHE A 163 -24.14 11.98 -4.40
CA PHE A 163 -25.49 11.42 -4.43
C PHE A 163 -25.48 9.92 -4.13
N LEU A 164 -24.53 9.16 -4.70
CA LEU A 164 -24.28 7.77 -4.35
C LEU A 164 -23.86 7.67 -2.89
N ASN A 165 -22.94 8.50 -2.39
CA ASN A 165 -22.59 8.53 -0.96
C ASN A 165 -23.81 8.82 -0.06
N GLY A 166 -24.73 9.69 -0.50
CA GLY A 166 -26.00 9.95 0.18
C GLY A 166 -26.96 8.76 0.16
N LEU A 167 -27.15 8.11 -1.00
CA LEU A 167 -27.95 6.88 -1.11
C LEU A 167 -27.33 5.71 -0.32
N THR A 168 -26.01 5.68 -0.21
CA THR A 168 -25.27 4.62 0.48
C THR A 168 -25.49 4.64 2.00
N TYR A 169 -25.87 5.79 2.57
CA TYR A 169 -26.27 5.88 3.98
C TYR A 169 -27.58 5.14 4.26
N PHE A 170 -28.42 4.93 3.24
CA PHE A 170 -29.73 4.28 3.36
C PHE A 170 -29.71 2.76 3.08
N PHE A 171 -28.69 2.22 2.41
CA PHE A 171 -28.63 0.80 2.03
C PHE A 171 -27.58 0.01 2.83
N PRO A 172 -27.86 -1.24 3.27
CA PRO A 172 -26.91 -2.09 4.02
C PRO A 172 -25.69 -2.55 3.19
N LEU A 173 -25.62 -2.13 1.93
CA LEU A 173 -24.58 -2.51 0.97
C LEU A 173 -23.18 -2.09 1.43
N ARG A 174 -23.06 -0.92 2.08
CA ARG A 174 -21.80 -0.41 2.63
C ARG A 174 -21.22 -1.34 3.69
N ARG A 175 -22.06 -1.73 4.66
CA ARG A 175 -21.66 -2.64 5.75
C ARG A 175 -21.26 -4.01 5.22
N TYR A 176 -21.99 -4.50 4.22
CA TYR A 176 -21.64 -5.75 3.55
C TYR A 176 -20.33 -5.66 2.75
N ALA A 177 -20.08 -4.54 2.06
CA ALA A 177 -18.83 -4.28 1.35
C ALA A 177 -17.62 -4.23 2.31
N LEU A 178 -17.76 -3.58 3.47
CA LEU A 178 -16.73 -3.56 4.50
C LEU A 178 -16.46 -4.96 5.06
N TYR A 179 -17.52 -5.71 5.37
CA TYR A 179 -17.40 -7.11 5.81
C TYR A 179 -16.61 -7.95 4.80
N ARG A 180 -16.92 -7.84 3.50
CA ARG A 180 -16.17 -8.51 2.43
C ARG A 180 -14.72 -8.07 2.34
N SER A 181 -14.45 -6.78 2.58
CA SER A 181 -13.10 -6.23 2.57
C SER A 181 -12.26 -6.77 3.73
N VAL A 182 -12.86 -6.91 4.92
CA VAL A 182 -12.24 -7.56 6.08
C VAL A 182 -11.99 -9.03 5.81
N GLU A 183 -12.96 -9.75 5.26
CA GLU A 183 -12.81 -11.17 4.90
C GLU A 183 -11.64 -11.39 3.94
N PHE A 184 -11.52 -10.54 2.90
CA PHE A 184 -10.38 -10.56 1.98
C PHE A 184 -9.04 -10.34 2.70
N ILE A 185 -8.97 -9.36 3.61
CA ILE A 185 -7.75 -9.06 4.37
C ILE A 185 -7.36 -10.25 5.25
N LEU A 186 -8.32 -10.84 5.96
CA LEU A 186 -8.07 -12.00 6.82
C LEU A 186 -7.58 -13.20 6.03
N GLU A 187 -8.18 -13.48 4.87
CA GLU A 187 -7.73 -14.58 4.02
C GLU A 187 -6.33 -14.31 3.46
N THR A 188 -6.05 -13.06 3.05
CA THR A 188 -4.71 -12.63 2.62
C THR A 188 -3.69 -12.92 3.73
N ILE A 189 -3.98 -12.53 4.99
CA ILE A 189 -3.11 -12.78 6.16
C ILE A 189 -2.87 -14.27 6.37
N ARG A 190 -3.89 -15.11 6.23
CA ARG A 190 -3.77 -16.57 6.41
C ARG A 190 -2.89 -17.19 5.33
N GLU A 191 -3.00 -16.71 4.10
CA GLU A 191 -2.16 -17.15 2.99
C GLU A 191 -0.75 -16.56 3.06
N MET A 192 -0.51 -15.55 3.92
CA MET A 192 0.81 -14.94 4.02
C MET A 192 1.92 -15.87 4.48
N GLY A 193 1.57 -16.98 5.14
CA GLY A 193 2.52 -18.03 5.52
C GLY A 193 3.24 -18.71 4.34
N GLY A 194 2.86 -18.41 3.09
CA GLY A 194 3.46 -18.93 1.87
C GLY A 194 4.49 -18.02 1.20
N VAL A 195 4.10 -16.89 0.59
CA VAL A 195 4.98 -16.14 -0.36
C VAL A 195 4.60 -14.65 -0.50
N GLY A 196 5.62 -13.77 -0.61
CA GLY A 196 5.55 -12.54 -1.43
C GLY A 196 4.69 -11.36 -0.96
N HIS A 197 4.78 -10.93 0.30
CA HIS A 197 3.99 -9.79 0.79
C HIS A 197 4.71 -8.46 0.69
N LEU A 198 3.91 -7.43 0.42
CA LEU A 198 4.33 -6.04 0.36
C LEU A 198 4.13 -5.37 1.71
N ALA A 199 5.16 -4.69 2.21
CA ALA A 199 5.13 -4.05 3.52
C ALA A 199 3.98 -3.02 3.64
N ARG A 200 3.82 -2.16 2.63
CA ARG A 200 2.86 -1.05 2.69
C ARG A 200 1.39 -1.51 2.66
N PRO A 201 0.94 -2.37 1.71
CA PRO A 201 -0.38 -3.00 1.75
C PRO A 201 -0.68 -3.72 3.07
N LEU A 202 0.29 -4.47 3.59
CA LEU A 202 0.13 -5.16 4.86
C LEU A 202 -0.06 -4.19 6.04
N HIS A 203 0.73 -3.12 6.10
CA HIS A 203 0.53 -2.05 7.09
C HIS A 203 -0.87 -1.42 7.01
N MET A 204 -1.35 -1.11 5.79
CA MET A 204 -2.70 -0.58 5.60
C MET A 204 -3.78 -1.59 6.01
N ALA A 205 -3.58 -2.88 5.76
CA ALA A 205 -4.48 -3.94 6.17
C ALA A 205 -4.58 -4.05 7.70
N MET A 206 -3.46 -3.94 8.43
CA MET A 206 -3.45 -3.92 9.89
C MET A 206 -4.21 -2.72 10.46
N LEU A 207 -4.01 -1.53 9.88
CA LEU A 207 -4.77 -0.34 10.24
C LEU A 207 -6.27 -0.50 9.95
N ALA A 208 -6.63 -1.07 8.80
CA ALA A 208 -8.01 -1.32 8.44
C ALA A 208 -8.70 -2.28 9.44
N LEU A 209 -8.05 -3.39 9.80
CA LEU A 209 -8.56 -4.30 10.83
C LEU A 209 -8.73 -3.61 12.19
N LYS A 210 -7.77 -2.77 12.58
CA LYS A 210 -7.87 -2.01 13.82
C LYS A 210 -9.08 -1.07 13.84
N LEU A 211 -9.39 -0.42 12.73
CA LEU A 211 -10.57 0.47 12.59
C LEU A 211 -11.89 -0.32 12.59
N GLU A 212 -11.88 -1.54 12.06
CA GLU A 212 -13.01 -2.49 12.12
C GLU A 212 -13.18 -3.15 13.50
N GLY A 213 -12.42 -2.70 14.51
CA GLY A 213 -12.59 -3.11 15.91
C GLY A 213 -11.75 -4.30 16.35
N TYR A 214 -10.84 -4.82 15.50
CA TYR A 214 -9.94 -5.89 15.90
C TYR A 214 -8.96 -5.39 16.97
N SER A 215 -8.82 -6.17 18.03
CA SER A 215 -7.81 -5.91 19.06
C SER A 215 -6.41 -6.08 18.46
N VAL A 216 -5.44 -5.28 18.93
CA VAL A 216 -4.02 -5.44 18.57
C VAL A 216 -3.50 -6.82 19.00
N GLN A 217 -4.13 -7.43 20.01
CA GLN A 217 -3.78 -8.76 20.50
C GLN A 217 -4.49 -9.90 19.75
N SER A 218 -5.33 -9.59 18.75
CA SER A 218 -5.98 -10.62 17.93
C SER A 218 -4.93 -11.34 17.08
N CYS A 219 -5.14 -12.65 16.86
CA CYS A 219 -4.22 -13.49 16.09
C CYS A 219 -3.90 -12.90 14.70
N PRO A 220 -4.87 -12.48 13.86
CA PRO A 220 -4.57 -11.94 12.53
C PRO A 220 -3.71 -10.67 12.56
N LEU A 221 -3.95 -9.79 13.55
CA LEU A 221 -3.24 -8.52 13.66
C LEU A 221 -1.81 -8.74 14.18
N ARG A 222 -1.62 -9.63 15.17
CA ARG A 222 -0.28 -10.04 15.61
C ARG A 222 0.52 -10.69 14.47
N THR A 223 -0.05 -11.67 13.76
CA THR A 223 0.64 -12.32 12.63
C THR A 223 1.10 -11.31 11.58
N GLY A 224 0.25 -10.33 11.25
CA GLY A 224 0.63 -9.30 10.29
C GLY A 224 1.70 -8.33 10.80
N LEU A 225 1.64 -7.95 12.08
CA LEU A 225 2.68 -7.11 12.70
C LEU A 225 4.01 -7.85 12.81
N ASP A 226 4.00 -9.11 13.27
CA ASP A 226 5.18 -9.96 13.35
C ASP A 226 5.83 -10.07 11.96
N TYR A 227 5.04 -10.26 10.89
CA TYR A 227 5.57 -10.29 9.53
C TYR A 227 6.17 -8.96 9.10
N LEU A 228 5.56 -7.82 9.44
CA LEU A 228 6.13 -6.50 9.15
C LEU A 228 7.48 -6.31 9.86
N GLU A 229 7.65 -6.81 11.07
CA GLU A 229 8.93 -6.79 11.78
C GLU A 229 9.99 -7.63 11.05
N HIS A 230 9.63 -8.76 10.46
CA HIS A 230 10.55 -9.57 9.65
C HIS A 230 11.01 -8.86 8.36
N LEU A 231 10.29 -7.84 7.89
CA LEU A 231 10.71 -7.02 6.75
C LEU A 231 11.68 -5.89 7.16
N VAL A 232 11.91 -5.68 8.45
CA VAL A 232 12.85 -4.68 8.95
C VAL A 232 14.26 -5.26 8.94
N TYR A 233 15.18 -4.53 8.30
CA TYR A 233 16.61 -4.84 8.33
C TYR A 233 17.37 -3.67 8.98
N GLU A 234 18.40 -4.00 9.75
CA GLU A 234 19.28 -3.04 10.41
C GLU A 234 20.73 -3.33 10.03
N ASP A 235 21.41 -2.33 9.47
CA ASP A 235 22.82 -2.38 9.12
C ASP A 235 23.58 -1.13 9.60
N GLU A 236 24.87 -1.03 9.27
CA GLU A 236 25.73 0.11 9.60
C GLU A 236 25.18 1.46 9.08
N ALA A 237 24.35 1.43 8.05
CA ALA A 237 23.73 2.59 7.45
C ALA A 237 22.29 2.85 7.96
N GLY A 238 21.82 2.06 8.91
CA GLY A 238 20.61 2.29 9.71
C GLY A 238 19.50 1.26 9.50
N LYS A 239 18.29 1.60 9.98
CA LYS A 239 17.10 0.76 9.86
C LYS A 239 16.34 1.03 8.57
N ARG A 240 15.96 -0.03 7.85
CA ARG A 240 15.19 0.03 6.60
C ARG A 240 14.09 -1.03 6.61
N ILE A 241 13.03 -0.80 5.85
CA ILE A 241 11.95 -1.76 5.63
C ILE A 241 12.00 -2.23 4.18
N LEU A 242 12.04 -3.54 3.96
CA LEU A 242 11.94 -4.13 2.64
C LEU A 242 10.54 -3.88 2.06
N SER A 243 10.49 -3.46 0.80
CA SER A 243 9.20 -3.23 0.12
C SER A 243 8.49 -4.54 -0.20
N VAL A 244 9.25 -5.57 -0.57
CA VAL A 244 8.79 -6.91 -0.95
C VAL A 244 9.74 -7.93 -0.34
N ASN A 245 9.21 -9.07 0.11
CA ASN A 245 10.02 -10.23 0.44
C ASN A 245 10.40 -11.01 -0.84
N THR A 246 11.69 -11.02 -1.17
CA THR A 246 12.25 -11.71 -2.35
C THR A 246 12.86 -13.07 -2.02
N THR A 247 12.80 -13.54 -0.77
CA THR A 247 13.51 -14.73 -0.28
C THR A 247 13.28 -15.97 -1.15
N VAL A 248 12.05 -16.17 -1.65
CA VAL A 248 11.70 -17.31 -2.51
C VAL A 248 12.37 -17.20 -3.88
N CYS A 249 12.31 -16.01 -4.49
CA CYS A 249 12.93 -15.73 -5.78
C CYS A 249 14.46 -15.90 -5.67
N ASP A 250 15.06 -15.26 -4.66
CA ASP A 250 16.51 -15.28 -4.42
C ASP A 250 17.01 -16.70 -4.17
N SER A 251 16.30 -17.48 -3.32
CA SER A 251 16.65 -18.87 -3.04
C SER A 251 16.54 -19.76 -4.27
N SER A 252 15.48 -19.59 -5.08
CA SER A 252 15.29 -20.35 -6.30
C SER A 252 16.40 -20.06 -7.32
N LEU A 253 16.71 -18.79 -7.56
CA LEU A 253 17.78 -18.38 -8.47
C LEU A 253 19.16 -18.86 -7.99
N MET A 254 19.43 -18.82 -6.68
CA MET A 254 20.68 -19.34 -6.11
C MET A 254 20.80 -20.85 -6.30
N ILE A 255 19.73 -21.61 -6.04
CA ILE A 255 19.72 -23.07 -6.23
C ILE A 255 20.00 -23.40 -7.69
N THR A 256 19.31 -22.74 -8.62
CA THR A 256 19.53 -22.90 -10.05
C THR A 256 20.97 -22.58 -10.45
N GLY A 257 21.50 -21.43 -10.04
CA GLY A 257 22.87 -21.03 -10.41
C GLY A 257 23.95 -21.97 -9.84
N LEU A 258 23.71 -22.56 -8.66
CA LEU A 258 24.61 -23.56 -8.09
C LEU A 258 24.55 -24.90 -8.85
N GLY A 259 23.36 -25.28 -9.30
CA GLY A 259 23.17 -26.42 -10.20
C GLY A 259 23.92 -26.24 -11.53
N ASP A 260 23.78 -25.07 -12.16
CA ASP A 260 24.45 -24.72 -13.41
C ASP A 260 25.99 -24.68 -13.27
N ALA A 261 26.49 -24.32 -12.07
CA ALA A 261 27.92 -24.35 -11.75
C ALA A 261 28.48 -25.78 -11.51
N GLY A 262 27.63 -26.81 -11.59
CA GLY A 262 28.02 -28.21 -11.39
C GLY A 262 28.19 -28.61 -9.92
N ILE A 263 27.63 -27.85 -8.97
CA ILE A 263 27.66 -28.22 -7.56
C ILE A 263 26.74 -29.43 -7.33
N PRO A 264 27.21 -30.51 -6.66
CA PRO A 264 26.38 -31.67 -6.40
C PRO A 264 25.14 -31.33 -5.56
N LEU A 265 23.97 -31.69 -6.09
CA LEU A 265 22.65 -31.51 -5.47
C LEU A 265 22.50 -32.25 -4.12
N ASP A 266 23.36 -33.23 -3.85
CA ASP A 266 23.36 -34.02 -2.62
C ASP A 266 23.96 -33.32 -1.39
N SER A 267 24.47 -32.10 -1.58
CA SER A 267 24.97 -31.28 -0.49
C SER A 267 23.87 -31.07 0.58
N PRO A 268 24.14 -31.30 1.88
CA PRO A 268 23.12 -31.26 2.93
C PRO A 268 22.36 -29.94 3.03
N TRP A 269 23.06 -28.82 2.78
CA TRP A 269 22.48 -27.48 2.79
C TRP A 269 21.58 -27.24 1.56
N LEU A 270 21.94 -27.76 0.39
CA LEU A 270 21.18 -27.61 -0.84
C LEU A 270 19.87 -28.41 -0.78
N ARG A 271 19.95 -29.64 -0.26
CA ARG A 271 18.78 -30.48 0.02
C ARG A 271 17.82 -29.80 1.00
N LYS A 272 18.35 -29.16 2.05
CA LYS A 272 17.53 -28.40 3.01
C LYS A 272 16.81 -27.23 2.34
N SER A 273 17.50 -26.46 1.49
CA SER A 273 16.90 -25.34 0.76
C SER A 273 15.83 -25.82 -0.24
N LEU A 274 16.06 -26.94 -0.92
CA LEU A 274 15.06 -27.58 -1.80
C LEU A 274 13.82 -28.06 -1.02
N GLN A 275 14.02 -28.72 0.12
CA GLN A 275 12.91 -29.16 0.99
C GLN A 275 12.09 -27.98 1.50
N TRP A 276 12.77 -26.87 1.84
CA TRP A 276 12.09 -25.64 2.24
C TRP A 276 11.27 -25.06 1.08
N LEU A 277 11.84 -24.92 -0.13
CA LEU A 277 11.08 -24.46 -1.30
C LEU A 277 9.88 -25.37 -1.61
N GLN A 278 10.06 -26.69 -1.57
CA GLN A 278 8.97 -27.66 -1.76
C GLN A 278 7.86 -27.49 -0.72
N SER A 279 8.20 -27.21 0.54
CA SER A 279 7.21 -26.96 1.60
C SER A 279 6.34 -25.73 1.32
N LEU A 280 6.85 -24.76 0.56
CA LEU A 280 6.09 -23.58 0.12
C LEU A 280 5.22 -23.88 -1.10
N SER A 281 5.66 -24.77 -1.99
CA SER A 281 4.92 -25.15 -3.20
C SER A 281 3.78 -26.14 -2.94
N LEU A 282 3.82 -26.92 -1.87
CA LEU A 282 2.89 -28.04 -1.60
C LEU A 282 1.52 -27.67 -0.99
N SER A 283 1.09 -26.40 -1.04
CA SER A 283 -0.28 -26.03 -0.62
C SER A 283 -1.33 -26.19 -1.74
N ASP A 284 -1.13 -27.15 -2.65
CA ASP A 284 -2.11 -27.52 -3.68
C ASP A 284 -3.24 -28.33 -3.05
N GLY A 285 -4.38 -27.69 -2.80
CA GLY A 285 -5.54 -28.43 -2.28
C GLY A 285 -6.81 -27.65 -2.01
N ASN A 286 -6.92 -26.38 -2.38
CA ASN A 286 -8.23 -25.72 -2.33
C ASN A 286 -8.40 -24.72 -3.46
N ASN A 287 -8.69 -25.24 -4.65
CA ASN A 287 -9.58 -24.59 -5.61
C ASN A 287 -10.98 -24.50 -4.97
N ASN A 288 -11.07 -23.78 -3.87
CA ASN A 288 -12.31 -23.55 -3.18
C ASN A 288 -13.06 -22.53 -4.04
N THR A 289 -13.90 -23.02 -4.95
CA THR A 289 -14.74 -22.23 -5.86
C THR A 289 -15.70 -21.29 -5.12
N SER A 290 -15.77 -21.39 -3.78
CA SER A 290 -16.44 -20.45 -2.88
C SER A 290 -15.67 -19.16 -2.62
N LYS A 291 -14.36 -19.11 -2.91
CA LYS A 291 -13.56 -17.88 -2.81
C LYS A 291 -13.98 -16.91 -3.91
N ILE A 292 -14.41 -15.72 -3.51
CA ILE A 292 -14.76 -14.64 -4.44
C ILE A 292 -13.50 -14.00 -5.03
N PHE A 293 -12.38 -14.10 -4.31
CA PHE A 293 -11.09 -13.54 -4.70
C PHE A 293 -9.97 -14.56 -4.52
N ASP A 294 -9.05 -14.61 -5.49
CA ASP A 294 -7.74 -15.20 -5.27
C ASP A 294 -6.86 -14.18 -4.55
N THR A 295 -6.50 -14.47 -3.30
CA THR A 295 -5.72 -13.61 -2.41
C THR A 295 -4.22 -13.88 -2.51
N ARG A 296 -3.82 -14.93 -3.24
CA ARG A 296 -2.42 -15.36 -3.34
C ARG A 296 -1.62 -14.42 -4.25
N ILE A 297 -0.49 -13.96 -3.75
CA ILE A 297 0.50 -13.19 -4.51
C ILE A 297 1.69 -14.11 -4.80
N PHE A 298 1.57 -14.91 -5.85
CA PHE A 298 2.72 -15.57 -6.45
C PHE A 298 3.04 -14.87 -7.75
N ARG A 299 4.29 -14.43 -7.93
CA ARG A 299 4.74 -14.04 -9.27
C ARG A 299 4.91 -15.32 -10.07
N VAL A 300 4.42 -15.31 -11.31
CA VAL A 300 4.59 -16.44 -12.24
C VAL A 300 6.07 -16.79 -12.37
N ASP A 301 6.93 -15.77 -12.38
CA ASP A 301 8.39 -15.92 -12.44
C ASP A 301 8.96 -16.64 -11.22
N ASP A 302 8.46 -16.35 -10.00
CA ASP A 302 8.94 -16.98 -8.77
C ASP A 302 8.53 -18.46 -8.72
N VAL A 303 7.32 -18.77 -9.19
CA VAL A 303 6.82 -20.15 -9.28
C VAL A 303 7.57 -20.91 -10.37
N ALA A 304 7.81 -20.30 -11.53
CA ALA A 304 8.59 -20.91 -12.60
C ALA A 304 10.03 -21.17 -12.16
N ALA A 305 10.66 -20.22 -11.47
CA ALA A 305 12.00 -20.37 -10.91
C ALA A 305 12.04 -21.45 -9.83
N ALA A 306 11.06 -21.51 -8.93
CA ALA A 306 10.97 -22.55 -7.90
C ALA A 306 10.76 -23.94 -8.51
N ILE A 307 9.90 -24.07 -9.54
CA ILE A 307 9.71 -25.32 -10.27
C ILE A 307 10.99 -25.73 -10.98
N TYR A 308 11.65 -24.80 -11.68
CA TYR A 308 12.91 -25.07 -12.37
C TYR A 308 14.04 -25.45 -11.41
N ALA A 309 14.07 -24.89 -10.21
CA ALA A 309 15.04 -25.25 -9.18
C ALA A 309 14.81 -26.66 -8.59
N VAL A 310 13.58 -27.19 -8.67
CA VAL A 310 13.20 -28.49 -8.07
C VAL A 310 13.27 -29.65 -9.08
N ILE A 311 13.14 -29.38 -10.39
CA ILE A 311 13.25 -30.37 -11.48
C ILE A 311 14.71 -30.62 -11.83
#